data_AF-A0A538R1J6-F1
#
_entry.id   AF-A0A538R1J6-F1
#
_cell.length_a   1.000
_cell.length_b   1.000
_cell.length_c   1.000
_cell.angle_alpha   90.00
_cell.angle_beta   90.00
_cell.angle_gamma   90.00
#
_symmetry.space_group_name_H-M   'P 1'
#
loop_
_entity.id
_entity.type
_entity.pdbx_description
1 polymer ?
#
loop_
_entity_poly.entity_id
_entity_poly.type
_entity_poly.pdbx_seq_one_letter_code
_entity_poly.pdbx_strand_id
1 'polypeptide(L)'
;MISSGRPDAGINGLGFRPMPGGGRGIYESPPLQWTRLVVVNELPVARDTLLVRLLGAGSVLKQAIAELQSLPAEAPERRLSRCRFWYGYA
;
A
#
# COMPACT_ATOMS: atom_id res chain seq x y z
N MET A 1 -5.62 -3.29 8.05
CA MET A 1 -6.06 -3.97 6.82
C MET A 1 -5.46 -3.26 5.62
N ILE A 2 -5.12 -4.00 4.57
CA ILE A 2 -4.56 -3.45 3.33
C ILE A 2 -5.45 -3.92 2.17
N SER A 3 -5.84 -3.02 1.29
CA SER A 3 -6.66 -3.30 0.11
C SER A 3 -5.99 -2.73 -1.14
N SER A 4 -5.85 -3.56 -2.17
CA SER A 4 -5.23 -3.14 -3.45
C SER A 4 -6.09 -2.14 -4.24
N GLY A 5 -7.39 -2.07 -3.95
CA GLY A 5 -8.34 -1.12 -4.54
C GLY A 5 -9.24 -0.51 -3.47
N ARG A 6 -10.02 0.51 -3.84
CA ARG A 6 -10.95 1.18 -2.93
C ARG A 6 -12.17 0.28 -2.63
N PRO A 7 -12.37 -0.17 -1.38
CA PRO A 7 -13.49 -1.04 -1.04
C PRO A 7 -14.68 -0.22 -0.54
N ASP A 8 -15.41 0.46 -1.44
CA ASP A 8 -16.47 1.42 -1.07
C ASP A 8 -17.54 0.83 -0.14
N ALA A 9 -18.00 -0.39 -0.41
CA ALA A 9 -18.97 -1.07 0.45
C ALA A 9 -18.44 -1.31 1.88
N GLY A 10 -17.17 -1.70 2.00
CA GLY A 10 -16.51 -1.91 3.30
C GLY A 10 -16.26 -0.59 4.03
N ILE A 11 -15.86 0.46 3.31
CA ILE A 11 -15.67 1.81 3.87
C ILE A 11 -17.00 2.31 4.47
N ASN A 12 -18.06 2.28 3.68
CA ASN A 12 -19.36 2.80 4.09
C ASN A 12 -20.02 1.92 5.16
N GLY A 13 -19.99 0.60 4.98
CA GLY A 13 -20.65 -0.35 5.87
C GLY A 13 -19.99 -0.48 7.25
N LEU A 14 -18.66 -0.35 7.33
CA LEU A 14 -17.92 -0.44 8.59
C LEU A 14 -17.63 0.94 9.21
N GLY A 15 -18.03 2.03 8.54
CA GLY A 15 -17.91 3.39 9.04
C GLY A 15 -16.49 3.95 8.99
N PHE A 16 -15.64 3.48 8.07
CA PHE A 16 -14.30 4.03 7.90
C PHE A 16 -14.36 5.47 7.38
N ARG A 17 -13.44 6.31 7.88
CA ARG A 17 -13.32 7.71 7.46
C ARG A 17 -11.88 8.02 7.06
N PRO A 18 -11.64 8.94 6.12
CA PRO A 18 -10.29 9.42 5.85
C PRO A 18 -9.65 9.89 7.16
N MET A 19 -8.46 9.40 7.47
CA MET A 19 -7.79 9.72 8.73
C MET A 19 -7.32 11.19 8.70
N PRO A 20 -7.74 12.05 9.65
CA PRO A 20 -7.26 13.43 9.73
C PRO A 20 -5.74 13.48 9.92
N GLY A 21 -5.05 14.28 9.12
CA GLY A 21 -3.58 14.31 9.10
C GLY A 21 -2.92 13.04 8.53
N GLY A 22 -3.71 12.03 8.16
CA GLY A 22 -3.26 10.87 7.41
C GLY A 22 -3.03 11.20 5.95
N GLY A 23 -2.01 10.59 5.35
CA GLY A 23 -1.81 10.64 3.91
C GLY A 23 -3.01 10.05 3.14
N ARG A 24 -3.15 10.43 1.87
CA ARG A 24 -4.21 9.91 0.98
C ARG A 24 -4.18 8.38 0.95
N GLY A 25 -5.35 7.75 0.99
CA GLY A 25 -5.51 6.29 1.02
C GLY A 25 -5.45 5.67 2.43
N ILE A 26 -5.34 6.47 3.50
CA ILE A 26 -5.37 5.98 4.88
C ILE A 26 -6.72 6.33 5.53
N TYR A 27 -7.39 5.29 6.00
CA TYR A 27 -8.69 5.38 6.63
C TYR A 27 -8.63 4.87 8.07
N GLU A 28 -9.29 5.59 8.97
CA GLU A 28 -9.50 5.18 10.35
C GLU A 28 -10.88 4.54 10.53
N SER A 29 -10.95 3.53 11.38
CA SER A 29 -12.21 2.90 11.79
C SER A 29 -12.85 3.66 12.95
N PRO A 30 -14.14 3.41 13.23
CA PRO A 30 -14.77 3.85 14.47
C PRO A 30 -13.99 3.38 15.71
N PRO A 31 -14.06 4.12 16.85
CA PRO A 31 -13.16 3.92 18.00
C PRO A 31 -13.06 2.50 18.56
N LEU A 32 -14.14 1.73 18.48
CA LEU A 32 -14.22 0.37 19.03
C LEU A 32 -13.64 -0.72 18.11
N GLN A 33 -13.26 -0.39 16.87
CA GLN A 33 -12.68 -1.33 15.92
C GLN A 33 -11.14 -1.31 15.91
N TRP A 34 -10.51 -0.26 16.45
CA TRP A 34 -9.05 -0.05 16.56
C TRP A 34 -8.23 -0.44 15.32
N THR A 35 -8.83 -0.33 14.13
CA THR A 35 -8.24 -0.78 12.87
C THR A 35 -8.03 0.40 11.93
N ARG A 36 -7.00 0.31 11.09
CA ARG A 36 -6.81 1.22 9.95
C ARG A 36 -6.91 0.45 8.65
N LEU A 37 -7.51 1.07 7.65
CA LEU A 37 -7.58 0.56 6.29
C LEU A 37 -6.63 1.38 5.42
N VAL A 38 -5.72 0.69 4.73
CA VAL A 38 -4.81 1.28 3.76
C VAL A 38 -5.24 0.85 2.36
N VAL A 39 -5.64 1.83 1.54
CA VAL A 39 -6.08 1.65 0.16
C VAL A 39 -4.89 1.96 -0.75
N VAL A 40 -4.23 0.91 -1.24
CA VAL A 40 -2.89 0.99 -1.82
C VAL A 40 -2.88 1.78 -3.13
N ASN A 41 -3.93 1.69 -3.96
CA ASN A 41 -4.04 2.44 -5.21
C ASN A 41 -4.31 3.94 -5.02
N GLU A 42 -4.61 4.40 -3.80
CA GLU A 42 -4.78 5.81 -3.48
C GLU A 42 -3.53 6.45 -2.89
N LEU A 43 -2.57 5.64 -2.43
CA LEU A 43 -1.33 6.12 -1.84
C LEU A 43 -0.55 6.99 -2.84
N PRO A 44 0.14 8.04 -2.36
CA PRO A 44 1.03 8.82 -3.21
C PRO A 44 2.16 7.94 -3.77
N VAL A 45 2.60 8.24 -4.99
CA VAL A 45 3.79 7.64 -5.59
C VAL A 45 5.02 8.30 -4.99
N ALA A 46 5.50 7.73 -3.90
CA ALA A 46 6.66 8.21 -3.16
C ALA A 46 7.44 7.03 -2.58
N ARG A 47 8.69 7.30 -2.17
CA ARG A 47 9.62 6.26 -1.69
C ARG A 47 9.18 5.66 -0.35
N ASP A 48 8.58 6.47 0.51
CA ASP A 48 8.03 6.06 1.81
C ASP A 48 6.83 5.10 1.71
N THR A 49 6.03 5.21 0.64
CA THR A 49 4.90 4.30 0.38
C THR A 49 5.27 3.09 -0.48
N LEU A 50 6.49 3.04 -1.03
CA LEU A 50 6.90 2.03 -2.01
C LEU A 50 6.68 0.60 -1.50
N LEU A 51 7.10 0.30 -0.28
CA LEU A 51 6.98 -1.04 0.31
C LEU A 51 5.51 -1.46 0.48
N VAL A 52 4.64 -0.51 0.84
CA VAL A 52 3.20 -0.78 0.96
C VAL A 52 2.57 -0.95 -0.44
N ARG A 53 3.02 -0.18 -1.44
CA ARG A 53 2.59 -0.31 -2.84
C ARG A 53 3.00 -1.63 -3.48
N LEU A 54 4.13 -2.22 -3.05
CA LEU A 54 4.48 -3.59 -3.41
C LEU A 54 3.41 -4.58 -2.93
N LEU A 55 2.80 -4.41 -1.75
CA LEU A 55 1.73 -5.31 -1.28
C LEU A 55 0.40 -5.19 -2.06
N GLY A 56 0.32 -4.27 -3.03
CA GLY A 56 -0.85 -4.08 -3.88
C GLY A 56 -0.99 -5.13 -5.00
N ALA A 57 -1.78 -4.80 -6.01
CA ALA A 57 -2.01 -5.66 -7.17
C ALA A 57 -2.13 -4.82 -8.46
N GLY A 58 -2.13 -5.50 -9.62
CA GLY A 58 -2.37 -4.86 -10.91
C GLY A 58 -1.32 -3.82 -11.28
N SER A 59 -1.76 -2.65 -11.76
CA SER A 59 -0.89 -1.56 -12.20
C SER A 59 -0.03 -0.99 -11.07
N VAL A 60 -0.57 -0.91 -9.85
CA VAL A 60 0.14 -0.39 -8.68
C VAL A 60 1.36 -1.25 -8.35
N LEU A 61 1.18 -2.57 -8.36
CA LEU A 61 2.28 -3.51 -8.14
C LEU A 61 3.34 -3.40 -9.24
N LYS A 62 2.91 -3.41 -10.52
CA LYS A 62 3.85 -3.28 -11.65
C LYS A 62 4.70 -2.01 -11.56
N GLN A 63 4.07 -0.90 -11.23
CA GLN A 63 4.76 0.37 -11.05
C GLN A 63 5.74 0.33 -9.87
N ALA A 64 5.31 -0.22 -8.72
CA ALA A 64 6.15 -0.35 -7.54
C ALA A 64 7.37 -1.27 -7.78
N ILE A 65 7.21 -2.35 -8.57
CA ILE A 65 8.33 -3.21 -8.99
C ILE A 65 9.32 -2.42 -9.86
N ALA A 66 8.84 -1.67 -10.85
CA ALA A 66 9.70 -0.85 -11.70
C ALA A 66 10.47 0.21 -10.89
N GLU A 67 9.80 0.87 -9.94
CA GLU A 67 10.44 1.81 -9.01
C GLU A 67 11.51 1.12 -8.16
N LEU A 68 11.20 -0.04 -7.57
CA LEU A 68 12.16 -0.84 -6.80
C LEU A 68 13.38 -1.26 -7.63
N GLN A 69 13.18 -1.64 -8.89
CA GLN A 69 14.25 -1.99 -9.83
C GLN A 69 15.11 -0.78 -10.21
N SER A 70 14.57 0.44 -10.17
CA SER A 70 15.36 1.66 -10.40
C SER A 70 16.24 2.05 -9.21
N LEU A 71 15.94 1.57 -8.00
CA LEU A 71 16.73 1.87 -6.81
C LEU A 71 18.11 1.19 -6.84
N PRO A 72 19.13 1.80 -6.21
CA PRO A 72 20.44 1.16 -6.02
C PRO A 72 20.30 -0.20 -5.32
N ALA A 73 21.16 -1.16 -5.65
CA ALA A 73 21.10 -2.51 -5.08
C ALA A 73 21.19 -2.54 -3.54
N GLU A 74 21.93 -1.58 -2.96
CA GLU A 74 22.12 -1.43 -1.51
C GLU A 74 20.98 -0.69 -0.81
N ALA A 75 19.97 -0.24 -1.56
CA ALA A 75 18.80 0.39 -0.99
C ALA A 75 18.11 -0.59 -0.01
N PRO A 76 17.73 -0.15 1.21
CA PRO A 76 17.09 -1.03 2.18
C PRO A 76 15.83 -1.70 1.63
N GLU A 77 15.11 -1.03 0.74
CA GLU A 77 13.91 -1.57 0.08
C GLU A 77 14.22 -2.82 -0.75
N ARG A 78 15.34 -2.83 -1.50
CA ARG A 78 15.81 -3.98 -2.28
C ARG A 78 16.14 -5.18 -1.40
N ARG A 79 16.68 -4.94 -0.20
CA ARG A 79 16.98 -6.02 0.77
C ARG A 79 15.69 -6.60 1.36
N LEU A 80 14.72 -5.76 1.71
CA LEU A 80 13.46 -6.18 2.31
C LEU A 80 12.53 -6.89 1.31
N SER A 81 12.62 -6.54 0.02
CA SER A 81 11.82 -7.16 -1.05
C SER A 81 12.36 -8.51 -1.53
N ARG A 82 13.41 -9.08 -0.92
CA ARG A 82 14.00 -10.39 -1.33
C ARG A 82 13.15 -11.62 -1.00
N CYS A 83 11.94 -11.45 -0.47
CA CYS A 83 11.01 -12.56 -0.28
C CYS A 83 10.60 -13.17 -1.63
N ARG A 84 10.57 -14.52 -1.68
CA ARG A 84 10.27 -15.35 -2.87
C ARG A 84 8.96 -15.00 -3.61
N PHE A 85 8.08 -14.22 -2.97
CA PHE A 85 6.81 -13.75 -3.52
C PHE A 85 6.98 -12.78 -4.73
N TRP A 86 8.08 -12.04 -4.81
CA TRP A 86 8.30 -11.04 -5.88
C TRP A 86 9.10 -11.57 -7.09
N TYR A 87 9.64 -12.78 -7.01
CA TYR A 87 10.50 -13.38 -8.04
C TYR A 87 9.76 -13.84 -9.30
N GLY A 88 8.43 -13.96 -9.25
CA GLY A 88 7.60 -14.35 -10.40
C GLY A 88 7.21 -13.20 -11.34
N TYR A 89 7.61 -11.96 -11.02
CA TYR A 89 7.31 -10.75 -11.79
C TYR A 89 8.56 -10.04 -12.32
N ALA A 90 9.74 -10.65 -12.15
CA ALA A 90 11.02 -10.17 -12.68
C ALA A 90 11.26 -10.71 -14.09
#